data_AF-A0A413KB05-F1
#
_entry.id   AF-A0A413KB05-F1
#
_cell.length_a   1.000
_cell.length_b   1.000
_cell.length_c   1.000
_cell.angle_alpha   90.00
_cell.angle_beta   90.00
_cell.angle_gamma   90.00
#
_symmetry.space_group_name_H-M   'P 1'
#
loop_
_entity.id
_entity.type
_entity.pdbx_description
1 polymer ?
#
loop_
_entity_poly.entity_id
_entity_poly.type
_entity_poly.pdbx_seq_one_letter_code
_entity_poly.pdbx_strand_id
1 'polypeptide(L)'
;MARRGYVQLANGFYLNRKVRRLRRTMPSAISAFVIMLSYCGDNLTDGYVDSDTAEFVLDITTQELDALQQAGLTESVDGGYVIHDYLEHNRSRQQVMAKRKRERERYSAASLPAESAQTAGRIETESGQTPEHQNTRTQKKEKEEYSSSFSKETGVKDFGESRECGETDKTLAVEYPNLDLESAWLAFADRHQDETRAIGDWTRLWKGWCQRRANMSGIPPSKRHVHTWKCTHVLEKLGRDEETAQADEKACELADKLNKKEKPWQRT
;
A
#
# COMPACT_ATOMS: atom_id res chain seq x y z
N MET A 1 -17.13 -11.01 23.57
CA MET A 1 -16.58 -9.82 22.88
C MET A 1 -15.87 -10.28 21.62
N ALA A 2 -16.01 -9.58 20.49
CA ALA A 2 -15.30 -9.96 19.27
C ALA A 2 -13.78 -9.72 19.43
N ARG A 3 -12.97 -10.75 19.18
CA ARG A 3 -11.50 -10.63 19.08
C ARG A 3 -11.18 -9.63 17.96
N ARG A 4 -10.38 -8.60 18.26
CA ARG A 4 -10.05 -7.51 17.32
C ARG A 4 -8.58 -7.55 16.94
N GLY A 5 -8.29 -7.77 15.66
CA GLY A 5 -6.95 -7.71 15.09
C GLY A 5 -6.74 -8.76 14.00
N TYR A 6 -5.56 -8.72 13.39
CA TYR A 6 -5.07 -9.76 12.50
C TYR A 6 -3.57 -9.94 12.74
N VAL A 7 -3.09 -11.19 12.66
CA VAL A 7 -1.66 -11.48 12.57
C VAL A 7 -1.25 -11.43 11.10
N GLN A 8 -0.03 -10.96 10.81
CA GLN A 8 0.47 -10.88 9.44
C GLN A 8 1.09 -12.22 9.03
N LEU A 9 0.70 -12.71 7.86
CA LEU A 9 1.38 -13.81 7.17
C LEU A 9 1.96 -13.29 5.87
N ALA A 10 3.26 -13.50 5.66
CA ALA A 10 3.93 -12.99 4.47
C ALA A 10 3.31 -13.56 3.19
N ASN A 11 3.06 -12.71 2.18
CA ASN A 11 2.50 -13.15 0.89
C ASN A 11 3.33 -14.25 0.21
N GLY A 12 4.64 -14.27 0.45
CA GLY A 12 5.57 -15.29 -0.05
C GLY A 12 5.80 -16.47 0.90
N PHE A 13 4.99 -16.66 1.94
CA PHE A 13 5.13 -17.76 2.91
C PHE A 13 5.14 -19.12 2.21
N TYR A 14 4.29 -19.29 1.18
CA TYR A 14 4.25 -20.50 0.38
C TYR A 14 5.51 -20.75 -0.48
N LEU A 15 6.40 -19.78 -0.65
CA LEU A 15 7.66 -19.96 -1.37
C LEU A 15 8.84 -20.24 -0.42
N ASN A 16 8.66 -20.05 0.89
CA ASN A 16 9.71 -20.29 1.87
C ASN A 16 10.17 -21.75 1.82
N ARG A 17 11.49 -21.97 1.75
CA ARG A 17 12.10 -23.30 1.67
C ARG A 17 11.71 -24.20 2.84
N LYS A 18 11.67 -23.66 4.06
CA LYS A 18 11.26 -24.37 5.30
C LYS A 18 9.81 -24.88 5.15
N VAL A 19 8.90 -23.99 4.74
CA VAL A 19 7.48 -24.30 4.52
C VAL A 19 7.26 -25.31 3.38
N ARG A 20 8.02 -25.22 2.29
CA ARG A 20 7.95 -26.19 1.19
C ARG A 20 8.44 -27.58 1.61
N ARG A 21 9.44 -27.66 2.51
CA ARG A 21 9.92 -28.92 3.08
C ARG A 21 8.83 -29.54 3.98
N LEU A 22 8.28 -28.77 4.91
CA LEU A 22 7.20 -29.22 5.79
C LEU A 22 5.98 -29.71 5.01
N ARG A 23 5.62 -29.06 3.89
CA ARG A 23 4.53 -29.52 3.02
C ARG A 23 4.69 -30.94 2.47
N ARG A 24 5.91 -31.48 2.47
CA ARG A 24 6.18 -32.86 2.02
C ARG A 24 6.37 -33.83 3.18
N THR A 25 6.91 -33.36 4.30
CA THR A 25 7.31 -34.22 5.41
C THR A 25 6.28 -34.23 6.53
N MET A 26 5.69 -33.08 6.85
CA MET A 26 4.68 -32.93 7.90
C MET A 26 3.78 -31.70 7.59
N PRO A 27 2.78 -31.85 6.71
CA PRO A 27 1.93 -30.73 6.31
C PRO A 27 1.15 -30.10 7.47
N SER A 28 0.75 -30.89 8.47
CA SER A 28 -0.04 -30.42 9.61
C SER A 28 0.74 -29.45 10.51
N ALA A 29 2.07 -29.57 10.59
CA ALA A 29 2.94 -28.61 11.28
C ALA A 29 2.79 -27.18 10.74
N ILE A 30 2.44 -27.00 9.45
CA ILE A 30 2.18 -25.67 8.89
C ILE A 30 0.90 -25.08 9.47
N SER A 31 -0.13 -25.89 9.67
CA SER A 31 -1.35 -25.48 10.35
C SER A 31 -1.05 -25.10 11.80
N ALA A 32 -0.27 -25.92 12.51
CA ALA A 32 0.18 -25.61 13.87
C ALA A 32 0.88 -24.24 13.94
N PHE A 33 1.82 -23.96 13.03
CA PHE A 33 2.50 -22.66 12.95
C PHE A 33 1.54 -21.48 12.77
N VAL A 34 0.56 -21.61 11.88
CA VAL A 34 -0.44 -20.55 11.64
C VAL A 34 -1.34 -20.34 12.87
N ILE A 35 -1.69 -21.41 13.58
CA ILE A 35 -2.46 -21.34 14.83
C ILE A 35 -1.64 -20.64 15.93
N MET A 36 -0.35 -20.98 16.08
CA MET A 36 0.55 -20.29 17.02
C MET A 36 0.65 -18.79 16.71
N LEU A 37 0.81 -18.40 15.43
CA LEU A 37 0.80 -16.99 15.03
C LEU A 37 -0.48 -16.27 15.44
N SER A 38 -1.63 -16.90 15.17
CA SER A 38 -2.95 -16.36 15.52
C SER A 38 -3.09 -16.16 17.03
N TYR A 39 -2.68 -17.16 17.83
CA TYR A 39 -2.67 -17.07 19.29
C TYR A 39 -1.82 -15.90 19.78
N CYS A 40 -0.58 -15.78 19.28
CA CYS A 40 0.33 -14.71 19.69
C CYS A 40 -0.23 -13.33 19.36
N GLY A 41 -0.93 -13.19 18.22
CA GLY A 41 -1.57 -11.95 17.81
C GLY A 41 -2.77 -11.57 18.67
N ASP A 42 -3.57 -12.55 19.12
CA ASP A 42 -4.73 -12.32 19.98
C ASP A 42 -4.33 -11.99 21.42
N ASN A 43 -3.33 -12.72 21.93
CA ASN A 43 -2.88 -12.62 23.33
C ASN A 43 -1.74 -11.62 23.55
N LEU A 44 -1.16 -11.09 22.46
CA LEU A 44 -0.04 -10.15 22.48
C LEU A 44 1.15 -10.70 23.28
N THR A 45 1.56 -11.92 22.95
CA THR A 45 2.67 -12.63 23.62
C THR A 45 4.02 -12.47 22.91
N ASP A 46 4.09 -11.61 21.89
CA ASP A 46 5.32 -11.31 21.16
C ASP A 46 6.01 -12.55 20.54
N GLY A 47 5.20 -13.56 20.21
CA GLY A 47 5.68 -14.80 19.56
C GLY A 47 5.89 -15.96 20.52
N TYR A 48 5.66 -15.77 21.82
CA TYR A 48 5.75 -16.83 22.83
C TYR A 48 4.44 -17.62 22.97
N VAL A 49 4.58 -18.94 23.12
CA VAL A 49 3.50 -19.89 23.42
C VAL A 49 4.00 -20.82 24.52
N ASP A 50 3.35 -20.86 25.68
CA ASP A 50 3.70 -21.80 26.74
C ASP A 50 3.33 -23.26 26.39
N SER A 51 3.98 -24.22 27.04
CA SER A 51 3.80 -25.65 26.73
C SER A 51 2.36 -26.12 26.90
N ASP A 52 1.68 -25.73 27.98
CA ASP A 52 0.30 -26.14 28.25
C ASP A 52 -0.67 -25.55 27.21
N THR A 53 -0.46 -24.30 26.81
CA THR A 53 -1.23 -23.69 25.72
C THR A 53 -0.99 -24.44 24.41
N ALA A 54 0.27 -24.75 24.06
CA ALA A 54 0.58 -25.46 22.82
C ALA A 54 -0.14 -26.82 22.76
N GLU A 55 -0.11 -27.58 23.86
CA GLU A 55 -0.72 -28.91 23.95
C GLU A 55 -2.24 -28.85 24.09
N PHE A 56 -2.77 -28.17 25.11
CA PHE A 56 -4.17 -28.30 25.50
C PHE A 56 -5.10 -27.25 24.88
N VAL A 57 -4.58 -26.11 24.42
CA VAL A 57 -5.39 -25.02 23.85
C VAL A 57 -5.30 -24.99 22.33
N LEU A 58 -4.10 -25.16 21.79
CA LEU A 58 -3.84 -25.11 20.36
C LEU A 58 -3.86 -26.49 19.70
N ASP A 59 -3.92 -27.57 20.50
CA ASP A 59 -3.94 -28.97 20.06
C ASP A 59 -2.76 -29.29 19.13
N ILE A 60 -1.57 -28.78 19.47
CA ILE A 60 -0.35 -29.00 18.69
C ILE A 60 0.36 -30.22 19.25
N THR A 61 0.56 -31.21 18.38
CA THR A 61 1.23 -32.45 18.77
C THR A 61 2.73 -32.24 18.93
N THR A 62 3.37 -33.08 19.76
CA THR A 62 4.84 -33.08 19.90
C THR A 62 5.55 -33.27 18.56
N GLN A 63 5.01 -34.11 17.68
CA GLN A 63 5.58 -34.35 16.35
C GLN A 63 5.59 -33.08 15.49
N GLU A 64 4.53 -32.27 15.56
CA GLU A 64 4.43 -31.00 14.85
C GLU A 64 5.40 -29.96 15.40
N LEU A 65 5.52 -29.86 16.73
CA LEU A 65 6.50 -29.00 17.38
C LEU A 65 7.93 -29.39 16.99
N ASP A 66 8.26 -30.67 17.04
CA ASP A 66 9.57 -31.19 16.63
C ASP A 66 9.87 -30.83 15.17
N ALA A 67 8.89 -30.99 14.27
CA ALA A 67 9.07 -30.62 12.86
C ALA A 67 9.25 -29.12 12.66
N LEU A 68 8.55 -28.28 13.41
CA LEU A 68 8.71 -26.82 13.38
C LEU A 68 10.09 -26.40 13.88
N GLN A 69 10.58 -27.00 14.95
CA GLN A 69 11.91 -26.76 15.49
C GLN A 69 13.02 -27.22 14.53
N GLN A 70 12.89 -28.42 13.98
CA GLN A 70 13.83 -28.94 12.96
C GLN A 70 13.83 -28.09 11.68
N ALA A 71 12.69 -27.49 11.33
CA ALA A 71 12.61 -26.52 10.24
C ALA A 71 13.16 -25.14 10.61
N GLY A 72 13.40 -24.87 11.89
CA GLY A 72 13.81 -23.57 12.42
C GLY A 72 12.72 -22.52 12.27
N LEU A 73 11.45 -22.89 12.46
CA LEU A 73 10.31 -21.96 12.53
C LEU A 73 9.94 -21.60 13.97
N THR A 74 10.26 -22.50 14.91
CA THR A 74 10.11 -22.27 16.35
C THR A 74 11.38 -22.72 17.07
N GLU A 75 11.57 -22.19 18.28
CA GLU A 75 12.63 -22.57 19.21
C GLU A 75 12.00 -22.97 20.54
N SER A 76 12.56 -24.01 21.18
CA SER A 76 12.18 -24.37 22.55
C SER A 76 12.89 -23.44 23.53
N VAL A 77 12.13 -22.86 24.44
CA VAL A 77 12.65 -22.05 25.56
C VAL A 77 12.14 -22.65 26.87
N ASP A 78 12.59 -22.10 28.00
CA ASP A 78 12.07 -22.51 29.29
C ASP A 78 10.54 -22.30 29.35
N GLY A 79 9.81 -23.37 29.67
CA GLY A 79 8.36 -23.38 29.78
C GLY A 79 7.54 -23.26 28.48
N GLY A 80 8.16 -23.30 27.30
CA GLY A 80 7.40 -23.24 26.04
C GLY A 80 8.22 -23.03 24.78
N TYR A 81 7.64 -22.27 23.85
CA TYR A 81 8.15 -22.11 22.48
C TYR A 81 8.08 -20.65 22.03
N VAL A 82 9.09 -20.24 21.27
CA VAL A 82 9.14 -18.92 20.61
C VAL A 82 9.10 -19.10 19.10
N ILE A 83 8.26 -18.33 18.43
CA ILE A 83 8.21 -18.23 16.97
C ILE A 83 9.36 -17.36 16.47
N HIS A 84 10.21 -17.90 15.59
CA HIS A 84 11.30 -17.13 15.00
C HIS A 84 10.76 -15.95 14.17
N ASP A 85 11.48 -14.83 14.24
CA ASP A 85 11.23 -13.61 13.47
C ASP A 85 9.81 -13.01 13.68
N TYR A 86 9.12 -13.38 14.76
CA TYR A 86 7.74 -12.93 14.99
C TYR A 86 7.63 -11.40 14.95
N LEU A 87 8.50 -10.70 15.69
CA LEU A 87 8.53 -9.24 15.79
C LEU A 87 9.10 -8.54 14.55
N GLU A 88 9.77 -9.27 13.65
CA GLU A 88 10.18 -8.71 12.36
C GLU A 88 8.99 -8.56 11.40
N HIS A 89 7.94 -9.35 11.60
CA HIS A 89 6.76 -9.39 10.74
C HIS A 89 5.48 -8.91 11.42
N ASN A 90 5.43 -8.93 12.75
CA ASN A 90 4.24 -8.60 13.53
C ASN A 90 4.54 -7.48 14.52
N ARG A 91 3.49 -6.76 14.91
CA ARG A 91 3.59 -5.69 15.90
C ARG A 91 3.78 -6.29 17.28
N SER A 92 4.67 -5.70 18.08
CA SER A 92 4.81 -6.08 19.48
C SER A 92 3.58 -5.69 20.32
N ARG A 93 3.43 -6.32 21.48
CA ARG A 93 2.45 -5.97 22.52
C ARG A 93 2.51 -4.49 22.82
N GLN A 94 3.72 -3.95 23.03
CA GLN A 94 3.91 -2.55 23.34
C GLN A 94 3.40 -1.65 22.22
N GLN A 95 3.71 -1.97 20.95
CA GLN A 95 3.22 -1.21 19.80
C GLN A 95 1.69 -1.27 19.67
N VAL A 96 1.10 -2.46 19.85
CA VAL A 96 -0.36 -2.64 19.79
C VAL A 96 -1.04 -1.87 20.92
N MET A 97 -0.54 -1.96 22.15
CA MET A 97 -1.09 -1.24 23.30
C MET A 97 -0.93 0.27 23.16
N ALA A 98 0.22 0.75 22.67
CA ALA A 98 0.45 2.16 22.41
C ALA A 98 -0.51 2.70 21.34
N LYS A 99 -0.73 1.94 20.26
CA LYS A 99 -1.72 2.28 19.24
C LYS A 99 -3.13 2.34 19.82
N ARG A 100 -3.55 1.32 20.59
CA ARG A 100 -4.86 1.28 21.26
C ARG A 100 -5.05 2.43 22.24
N LYS A 101 -4.01 2.81 22.98
CA LYS A 101 -4.02 3.98 23.89
C LYS A 101 -4.22 5.28 23.12
N ARG A 102 -3.40 5.52 22.08
CA ARG A 102 -3.52 6.72 21.22
C ARG A 102 -4.87 6.83 20.52
N GLU A 103 -5.47 5.71 20.14
CA GLU A 103 -6.83 5.68 19.58
C GLU A 103 -7.86 6.05 20.64
N ARG A 104 -7.79 5.43 21.83
CA ARG A 104 -8.68 5.76 22.95
C ARG A 104 -8.61 7.23 23.34
N GLU A 105 -7.40 7.78 23.46
CA GLU A 105 -7.16 9.19 23.81
C GLU A 105 -7.75 10.14 22.76
N ARG A 106 -7.60 9.81 21.47
CA ARG A 106 -8.23 10.58 20.39
C ARG A 106 -9.76 10.58 20.49
N TYR A 107 -10.38 9.43 20.73
CA TYR A 107 -11.83 9.34 20.88
C TYR A 107 -12.34 10.05 22.15
N SER A 108 -11.59 10.02 23.26
CA SER A 108 -11.96 10.75 24.47
C SER A 108 -11.80 12.26 24.32
N ALA A 109 -10.75 12.73 23.64
CA ALA A 109 -10.51 14.16 23.42
C ALA A 109 -11.56 14.76 22.46
N ALA A 110 -12.00 14.02 21.47
CA ALA A 110 -13.06 14.43 20.54
C ALA A 110 -14.48 14.45 21.16
N SER A 111 -14.66 13.91 22.37
CA SER A 111 -15.95 13.87 23.08
C SER A 111 -16.14 14.98 24.12
N LEU A 112 -15.20 15.94 24.25
CA LEU A 112 -15.36 17.08 25.16
C LEU A 112 -16.24 18.18 24.50
N PRO A 113 -17.22 18.78 25.22
CA PRO A 113 -18.05 19.87 24.68
C PRO A 113 -17.20 21.11 24.35
N ALA A 114 -17.54 21.78 23.25
CA ALA A 114 -16.76 22.83 22.59
C ALA A 114 -16.58 24.16 23.37
N GLU A 115 -16.89 24.26 24.66
CA GLU A 115 -16.85 25.53 25.41
C GLU A 115 -15.62 25.75 26.30
N SER A 116 -14.82 24.73 26.62
CA SER A 116 -13.70 24.88 27.58
C SER A 116 -12.30 24.93 26.96
N ALA A 117 -12.17 25.10 25.64
CA ALA A 117 -10.88 25.09 24.94
C ALA A 117 -10.37 26.48 24.49
N GLN A 118 -10.88 27.59 25.06
CA GLN A 118 -10.48 28.94 24.64
C GLN A 118 -9.36 29.61 25.47
N THR A 119 -8.84 28.99 26.54
CA THR A 119 -7.75 29.60 27.31
C THR A 119 -6.64 28.62 27.69
N ALA A 120 -5.86 28.19 26.70
CA ALA A 120 -4.46 27.78 26.92
C ALA A 120 -3.67 27.78 25.61
N GLY A 121 -2.90 28.85 25.39
CA GLY A 121 -1.56 28.78 24.81
C GLY A 121 -1.41 28.33 23.36
N ARG A 122 -1.48 29.30 22.45
CA ARG A 122 -0.96 29.28 21.07
C ARG A 122 0.48 28.72 20.98
N ILE A 123 0.66 27.61 20.27
CA ILE A 123 1.89 27.25 19.52
C ILE A 123 1.43 26.69 18.16
N GLU A 124 2.16 27.06 17.11
CA GLU A 124 1.79 27.08 15.70
C GLU A 124 1.89 25.72 14.96
N THR A 125 1.06 25.57 13.91
CA THR A 125 1.10 24.59 12.78
C THR A 125 1.00 23.09 13.15
N GLU A 126 0.26 22.19 12.48
CA GLU A 126 -0.29 22.12 11.12
C GLU A 126 -1.45 21.09 11.10
N SER A 127 -2.46 21.37 10.29
CA SER A 127 -3.68 20.58 10.01
C SER A 127 -3.32 19.17 9.49
N GLY A 128 -3.84 18.05 9.98
CA GLY A 128 -5.25 17.66 9.97
C GLY A 128 -5.52 16.54 8.95
N GLN A 129 -5.30 15.28 9.39
CA GLN A 129 -6.02 13.99 9.16
C GLN A 129 -6.82 13.72 7.86
N THR A 130 -6.77 12.54 7.23
CA THR A 130 -7.22 11.20 7.74
C THR A 130 -6.59 10.00 7.00
N PRO A 131 -6.49 8.80 7.60
CA PRO A 131 -6.30 7.56 6.84
C PRO A 131 -7.51 6.62 6.98
N GLU A 132 -8.22 6.39 5.86
CA GLU A 132 -8.98 5.17 5.63
C GLU A 132 -8.05 4.05 5.15
N HIS A 133 -8.22 2.87 5.76
CA HIS A 133 -7.51 1.64 5.45
C HIS A 133 -7.90 1.08 4.08
N GLN A 134 -6.93 0.49 3.35
CA GLN A 134 -7.08 -0.85 2.76
C GLN A 134 -5.74 -1.46 2.30
N ASN A 135 -5.51 -2.73 2.70
CA ASN A 135 -4.42 -3.62 2.28
C ASN A 135 -4.45 -3.82 0.73
N THR A 136 -3.39 -4.20 0.00
CA THR A 136 -2.60 -5.43 0.11
C THR A 136 -1.49 -5.45 -0.97
N ARG A 137 -0.39 -6.19 -0.68
CA ARG A 137 0.32 -7.11 -1.60
C ARG A 137 1.62 -6.66 -2.33
N THR A 138 2.73 -7.18 -1.80
CA THR A 138 4.12 -7.26 -2.31
C THR A 138 4.32 -8.36 -3.38
N GLN A 139 5.38 -8.26 -4.22
CA GLN A 139 6.48 -9.26 -4.42
C GLN A 139 7.77 -8.51 -4.89
N LYS A 140 8.92 -8.53 -4.17
CA LYS A 140 10.11 -9.44 -4.19
C LYS A 140 10.88 -9.45 -5.54
N LYS A 141 12.22 -9.50 -5.69
CA LYS A 141 13.42 -9.52 -4.81
C LYS A 141 14.67 -9.53 -5.74
N GLU A 142 15.83 -9.02 -5.29
CA GLU A 142 17.22 -9.54 -5.46
C GLU A 142 18.20 -8.43 -5.06
N LYS A 143 19.37 -8.60 -4.42
CA LYS A 143 20.08 -9.65 -3.68
C LYS A 143 21.26 -8.92 -2.98
N GLU A 144 21.67 -9.39 -1.80
CA GLU A 144 22.95 -9.07 -1.12
C GLU A 144 23.23 -7.60 -0.76
N GLU A 145 23.20 -7.24 0.52
CA GLU A 145 24.40 -7.16 1.38
C GLU A 145 24.00 -6.61 2.77
N TYR A 146 24.73 -7.09 3.75
CA TYR A 146 24.70 -6.77 5.16
C TYR A 146 24.83 -5.26 5.43
N SER A 147 23.75 -4.60 5.90
CA SER A 147 23.84 -3.43 6.80
C SER A 147 22.44 -2.99 7.30
N SER A 148 22.27 -2.97 8.61
CA SER A 148 21.49 -2.02 9.43
C SER A 148 20.46 -1.09 8.74
N SER A 149 19.25 -1.04 9.34
CA SER A 149 18.49 0.19 9.72
C SER A 149 17.04 0.30 9.24
N PHE A 150 16.21 0.71 10.21
CA PHE A 150 15.09 1.65 10.09
C PHE A 150 14.99 2.36 8.72
N SER A 151 13.90 2.11 7.98
CA SER A 151 13.62 2.78 6.71
C SER A 151 13.51 4.28 6.93
N LYS A 152 14.57 5.04 6.62
CA LYS A 152 14.52 6.49 6.59
C LYS A 152 13.53 6.93 5.50
N GLU A 153 12.57 7.75 5.86
CA GLU A 153 11.73 8.44 4.90
C GLU A 153 12.54 9.55 4.23
N THR A 154 12.37 9.70 2.91
CA THR A 154 13.15 10.58 2.04
C THR A 154 12.20 11.40 1.18
N GLY A 155 12.58 12.62 0.79
CA GLY A 155 11.77 13.44 -0.11
C GLY A 155 11.87 12.95 -1.57
N VAL A 156 10.97 13.43 -2.43
CA VAL A 156 10.96 13.03 -3.86
C VAL A 156 12.25 13.45 -4.61
N LYS A 157 12.91 14.52 -4.17
CA LYS A 157 14.19 14.98 -4.74
C LYS A 157 15.33 14.01 -4.39
N ASP A 158 15.46 13.67 -3.11
CA ASP A 158 16.45 12.69 -2.64
C ASP A 158 16.21 11.32 -3.29
N PHE A 159 14.95 10.96 -3.53
CA PHE A 159 14.61 9.77 -4.30
C PHE A 159 15.08 9.88 -5.77
N GLY A 160 14.92 11.02 -6.43
CA GLY A 160 15.41 11.21 -7.81
C GLY A 160 16.90 11.01 -7.98
N GLU A 161 17.68 11.34 -6.95
CA GLU A 161 19.13 11.15 -6.91
C GLU A 161 19.54 9.74 -6.45
N SER A 162 18.58 8.92 -6.01
CA SER A 162 18.84 7.58 -5.51
C SER A 162 19.19 6.59 -6.63
N ARG A 163 19.99 5.57 -6.27
CA ARG A 163 20.33 4.46 -7.16
C ARG A 163 19.07 3.73 -7.64
N GLU A 164 18.09 3.59 -6.77
CA GLU A 164 16.83 2.90 -7.01
C GLU A 164 15.95 3.60 -8.05
N CYS A 165 15.96 4.95 -8.09
CA CYS A 165 15.29 5.71 -9.15
C CYS A 165 15.99 5.50 -10.49
N GLY A 166 17.32 5.61 -10.55
CA GLY A 166 18.09 5.38 -11.78
C GLY A 166 17.97 3.95 -12.33
N GLU A 167 17.92 2.93 -11.47
CA GLU A 167 17.65 1.54 -11.90
C GLU A 167 16.20 1.38 -12.42
N THR A 168 15.25 2.08 -11.81
CA THR A 168 13.86 2.10 -12.26
C THR A 168 13.70 2.75 -13.62
N ASP A 169 14.36 3.89 -13.86
CA ASP A 169 14.32 4.57 -15.15
C ASP A 169 14.88 3.71 -16.28
N LYS A 170 15.96 2.96 -16.02
CA LYS A 170 16.50 1.99 -16.99
C LYS A 170 15.48 0.92 -17.36
N THR A 171 14.74 0.39 -16.38
CA THR A 171 13.68 -0.59 -16.67
C THR A 171 12.52 0.03 -17.46
N LEU A 172 12.09 1.24 -17.09
CA LEU A 172 10.99 1.93 -17.75
C LEU A 172 11.32 2.35 -19.18
N ALA A 173 12.57 2.73 -19.46
CA ALA A 173 13.03 3.07 -20.81
C ALA A 173 12.97 1.86 -21.76
N VAL A 174 13.19 0.65 -21.25
CA VAL A 174 13.07 -0.60 -22.03
C VAL A 174 11.60 -1.00 -22.21
N GLU A 175 10.80 -0.92 -21.15
CA GLU A 175 9.37 -1.30 -21.19
C GLU A 175 8.51 -0.30 -21.99
N TYR A 176 8.87 0.99 -21.96
CA TYR A 176 8.14 2.08 -22.58
C TYR A 176 9.07 3.00 -23.41
N PRO A 177 9.61 2.52 -24.54
CA PRO A 177 10.63 3.26 -25.31
C PRO A 177 10.14 4.59 -25.90
N ASN A 178 8.83 4.79 -26.00
CA ASN A 178 8.21 6.01 -26.52
C ASN A 178 7.74 6.97 -25.40
N LEU A 179 7.97 6.62 -24.12
CA LEU A 179 7.63 7.48 -23.00
C LEU A 179 8.77 8.47 -22.75
N ASP A 180 8.46 9.77 -22.80
CA ASP A 180 9.35 10.81 -22.33
C ASP A 180 9.45 10.76 -20.79
N LEU A 181 10.49 10.09 -20.30
CA LEU A 181 10.74 9.89 -18.88
C LEU A 181 11.12 11.20 -18.17
N GLU A 182 11.77 12.13 -18.85
CA GLU A 182 12.19 13.40 -18.26
C GLU A 182 10.99 14.28 -17.95
N SER A 183 10.07 14.48 -18.92
CA SER A 183 8.84 15.22 -18.64
C SER A 183 7.90 14.49 -17.68
N ALA A 184 7.91 13.16 -17.71
CA ALA A 184 7.17 12.36 -16.74
C ALA A 184 7.72 12.58 -15.32
N TRP A 185 9.04 12.67 -15.15
CA TRP A 185 9.72 12.83 -13.87
C TRP A 185 9.44 14.21 -13.29
N LEU A 186 9.58 15.27 -14.09
CA LEU A 186 9.27 16.63 -13.65
C LEU A 186 7.84 16.75 -13.13
N ALA A 187 6.86 16.20 -13.85
CA ALA A 187 5.46 16.21 -13.43
C ALA A 187 5.19 15.34 -12.19
N PHE A 188 5.99 14.30 -11.98
CA PHE A 188 5.91 13.44 -10.80
C PHE A 188 6.50 14.12 -9.57
N ALA A 189 7.70 14.70 -9.70
CA ALA A 189 8.39 15.40 -8.64
C ALA A 189 7.61 16.64 -8.15
N ASP A 190 7.02 17.41 -9.07
CA ASP A 190 6.17 18.56 -8.74
C ASP A 190 4.96 18.17 -7.89
N ARG A 191 4.26 17.09 -8.27
CA ARG A 191 3.09 16.61 -7.53
C ARG A 191 3.42 16.14 -6.11
N HIS A 192 4.64 15.68 -5.90
CA HIS A 192 5.06 14.96 -4.70
C HIS A 192 6.14 15.71 -3.90
N GLN A 193 6.32 17.01 -4.16
CA GLN A 193 7.41 17.81 -3.58
C GLN A 193 7.36 17.93 -2.05
N ASP A 194 6.15 17.86 -1.46
CA ASP A 194 5.92 18.02 -0.02
C ASP A 194 5.73 16.68 0.71
N GLU A 195 5.96 15.57 0.02
CA GLU A 195 5.80 14.24 0.57
C GLU A 195 7.16 13.63 0.95
N THR A 196 7.18 12.88 2.06
CA THR A 196 8.31 12.01 2.43
C THR A 196 7.85 10.57 2.45
N ARG A 197 8.64 9.68 1.85
CA ARG A 197 8.34 8.25 1.78
C ARG A 197 9.60 7.41 1.86
N ALA A 198 9.45 6.16 2.28
CA ALA A 198 10.49 5.18 2.10
C ALA A 198 10.80 5.01 0.61
N ILE A 199 12.07 4.80 0.26
CA ILE A 199 12.56 4.65 -1.13
C ILE A 199 11.72 3.62 -1.91
N GLY A 200 11.37 2.49 -1.29
CA GLY A 200 10.55 1.47 -1.94
C GLY A 200 9.14 1.92 -2.33
N ASP A 201 8.54 2.85 -1.57
CA ASP A 201 7.24 3.43 -1.91
C ASP A 201 7.35 4.44 -3.04
N TRP A 202 8.42 5.24 -3.06
CA TRP A 202 8.72 6.14 -4.16
C TRP A 202 8.89 5.40 -5.49
N THR A 203 9.70 4.33 -5.49
CA THR A 203 9.89 3.46 -6.65
C THR A 203 8.57 2.92 -7.18
N ARG A 204 7.66 2.49 -6.30
CA ARG A 204 6.34 1.97 -6.70
C ARG A 204 5.45 3.04 -7.32
N LEU A 205 5.41 4.24 -6.73
CA LEU A 205 4.61 5.35 -7.24
C LEU A 205 5.11 5.82 -8.62
N TRP A 206 6.43 5.91 -8.77
CA TRP A 206 7.08 6.31 -10.01
C TRP A 206 6.80 5.33 -11.16
N LYS A 207 6.96 4.01 -10.93
CA LYS A 207 6.60 2.98 -11.94
C LYS A 207 5.14 3.06 -12.38
N GLY A 208 4.22 3.18 -11.41
CA GLY A 208 2.80 3.29 -11.71
C GLY A 208 2.44 4.59 -12.45
N TRP A 209 3.16 5.68 -12.18
CA TRP A 209 3.03 6.94 -12.90
C TRP A 209 3.40 6.80 -14.37
N CYS A 210 4.58 6.23 -14.64
CA CYS A 210 5.08 6.00 -15.99
C CYS A 210 4.20 5.03 -16.78
N GLN A 211 3.78 3.92 -16.17
CA GLN A 211 2.85 2.97 -16.80
C GLN A 211 1.52 3.65 -17.21
N ARG A 212 0.95 4.46 -16.31
CA ARG A 212 -0.30 5.21 -16.63
C ARG A 212 -0.06 6.22 -17.76
N ARG A 213 1.04 6.96 -17.72
CA ARG A 213 1.38 7.90 -18.81
C ARG A 213 1.62 7.19 -20.12
N ALA A 214 2.36 6.07 -20.14
CA ALA A 214 2.59 5.28 -21.35
C ALA A 214 1.30 4.67 -21.93
N ASN A 215 0.40 4.17 -21.08
CA ASN A 215 -0.92 3.69 -21.51
C ASN A 215 -1.83 4.83 -21.98
N MET A 216 -1.65 6.04 -21.43
CA MET A 216 -2.26 7.26 -21.92
C MET A 216 -1.54 7.82 -23.16
N SER A 217 -0.30 7.45 -23.45
CA SER A 217 0.44 7.93 -24.64
C SER A 217 -0.15 7.42 -25.95
N GLY A 218 -1.05 6.43 -25.92
CA GLY A 218 -1.87 6.02 -27.07
C GLY A 218 -3.21 6.76 -27.20
N ILE A 219 -3.58 7.58 -26.22
CA ILE A 219 -4.79 8.40 -26.25
C ILE A 219 -4.32 9.85 -26.16
N PRO A 220 -4.47 10.66 -27.22
CA PRO A 220 -4.13 12.07 -27.12
C PRO A 220 -4.82 12.65 -25.89
N PRO A 221 -4.10 13.28 -24.94
CA PRO A 221 -4.75 13.91 -23.82
C PRO A 221 -5.72 14.94 -24.39
N SER A 222 -7.03 14.65 -24.29
CA SER A 222 -8.05 15.63 -24.60
C SER A 222 -7.86 16.74 -23.58
N LYS A 223 -7.12 17.78 -23.96
CA LYS A 223 -7.23 19.07 -23.32
C LYS A 223 -8.73 19.36 -23.28
N ARG A 224 -9.27 19.63 -22.10
CA ARG A 224 -10.63 20.17 -21.97
C ARG A 224 -10.73 21.33 -22.95
N HIS A 225 -11.53 21.17 -23.99
CA HIS A 225 -11.71 22.18 -25.02
C HIS A 225 -13.20 22.35 -25.25
N VAL A 226 -13.56 23.55 -25.69
CA VAL A 226 -14.94 23.83 -26.07
C VAL A 226 -15.22 23.05 -27.35
N HIS A 227 -16.19 22.15 -27.31
CA HIS A 227 -16.67 21.45 -28.49
C HIS A 227 -17.29 22.49 -29.43
N THR A 228 -16.75 22.60 -30.64
CA THR A 228 -17.34 23.36 -31.76
C THR A 228 -18.02 22.39 -32.72
N TRP A 229 -18.87 22.89 -33.64
CA TRP A 229 -19.55 22.05 -34.64
C TRP A 229 -18.59 21.17 -35.47
N LYS A 230 -17.34 21.60 -35.65
CA LYS A 230 -16.28 20.89 -36.37
C LYS A 230 -15.34 20.06 -35.47
N CYS A 231 -15.61 19.95 -34.17
CA CYS A 231 -14.79 19.15 -33.26
C CYS A 231 -14.90 17.66 -33.63
N THR A 232 -13.79 16.90 -33.55
CA THR A 232 -13.74 15.47 -33.85
C THR A 232 -14.83 14.68 -33.11
N HIS A 233 -15.11 15.00 -31.84
CA HIS A 233 -16.16 14.33 -31.06
C HIS A 233 -17.59 14.56 -31.60
N VAL A 234 -17.83 15.75 -32.18
CA VAL A 234 -19.13 16.10 -32.77
C VAL A 234 -19.27 15.40 -34.11
N LEU A 235 -18.21 15.35 -34.91
CA LEU A 235 -18.19 14.72 -36.22
C LEU A 235 -18.32 13.19 -36.13
N GLU A 236 -17.59 12.54 -35.21
CA GLU A 236 -17.70 11.09 -34.96
C GLU A 236 -19.11 10.69 -34.57
N LYS A 237 -19.76 11.44 -33.65
CA LYS A 237 -21.13 11.16 -33.21
C LYS A 237 -22.17 11.37 -34.30
N LEU A 238 -21.87 12.19 -35.30
CA LEU A 238 -22.72 12.41 -36.46
C LEU A 238 -22.33 11.53 -37.66
N GLY A 239 -21.26 10.73 -37.55
CA GLY A 239 -20.73 9.91 -38.63
C GLY A 239 -20.24 10.74 -39.83
N ARG A 240 -19.65 11.92 -39.57
CA ARG A 240 -19.23 12.87 -40.60
C ARG A 240 -17.71 12.94 -40.70
N ASP A 241 -17.24 13.17 -41.91
CA ASP A 241 -15.83 13.40 -42.20
C ASP A 241 -15.50 14.90 -42.09
N GLU A 242 -14.30 15.22 -41.59
CA GLU A 242 -13.87 16.61 -41.34
C GLU A 242 -13.79 17.45 -42.62
N GLU A 243 -13.42 16.84 -43.75
CA GLU A 243 -13.23 17.55 -45.02
C GLU A 243 -14.56 17.95 -45.66
N THR A 244 -15.66 17.27 -45.30
CA THR A 244 -16.99 17.45 -45.90
C THR A 244 -18.03 18.00 -44.93
N ALA A 245 -17.68 18.17 -43.65
CA ALA A 245 -18.58 18.63 -42.61
C ALA A 245 -18.99 20.11 -42.78
N GLN A 246 -20.28 20.38 -42.59
CA GLN A 246 -20.86 21.74 -42.59
C GLN A 246 -21.37 22.14 -41.20
N ALA A 247 -21.38 23.45 -40.94
CA ALA A 247 -21.92 24.05 -39.73
C ALA A 247 -23.45 24.07 -39.73
N ASP A 248 -24.07 22.89 -39.68
CA ASP A 248 -25.53 22.77 -39.62
C ASP A 248 -26.05 22.83 -38.17
N GLU A 249 -27.35 23.07 -38.05
CA GLU A 249 -28.04 23.22 -36.77
C GLU A 249 -27.83 22.00 -35.85
N LYS A 250 -27.77 20.79 -36.44
CA LYS A 250 -27.54 19.54 -35.72
C LYS A 250 -26.13 19.45 -35.13
N ALA A 251 -25.10 19.86 -35.86
CA ALA A 251 -23.72 19.87 -35.37
C ALA A 251 -23.50 20.93 -34.29
N CYS A 252 -24.07 22.12 -34.46
CA CYS A 252 -24.04 23.19 -33.46
C CYS A 252 -24.75 22.78 -32.15
N GLU A 253 -25.96 22.21 -32.25
CA GLU A 253 -26.69 21.73 -31.08
C GLU A 253 -25.96 20.61 -30.34
N LEU A 254 -25.33 19.68 -31.07
CA LEU A 254 -24.60 18.58 -30.46
C LEU A 254 -23.35 19.09 -29.73
N ALA A 255 -22.62 20.03 -30.32
CA ALA A 255 -21.50 20.71 -29.68
C ALA A 255 -21.91 21.37 -28.36
N ASP A 256 -23.03 22.11 -28.35
CA ASP A 256 -23.58 22.73 -27.14
C ASP A 256 -24.00 21.70 -26.08
N LYS A 257 -24.60 20.58 -26.50
CA LYS A 257 -24.98 19.49 -25.59
C LYS A 257 -23.76 18.84 -24.94
N LEU A 258 -22.65 18.66 -25.68
CA LEU A 258 -21.40 18.12 -25.13
C LEU A 258 -20.76 19.09 -24.14
N ASN A 259 -20.70 20.39 -24.49
CA ASN A 259 -20.21 21.44 -23.59
C ASN A 259 -21.01 21.56 -22.29
N LYS A 260 -22.32 21.28 -22.32
CA LYS A 260 -23.19 21.28 -21.13
C LYS A 260 -22.98 20.05 -20.23
N LYS A 261 -22.73 18.87 -20.81
CA LYS A 261 -22.53 17.61 -20.05
C LYS A 261 -21.16 17.54 -19.36
N GLU A 262 -20.18 18.31 -19.80
CA GLU A 262 -18.85 18.38 -19.19
C GLU A 262 -18.71 19.41 -18.06
N LYS A 263 -19.79 20.13 -17.68
CA LYS A 263 -19.74 21.05 -16.54
C LYS A 263 -19.59 20.28 -15.22
N PRO A 264 -18.70 20.73 -14.32
CA PRO A 264 -18.42 20.05 -13.06
C PRO A 264 -19.61 20.11 -12.11
N TRP A 265 -19.76 19.06 -11.32
CA TRP A 265 -20.53 19.00 -10.07
C TRP A 265 -20.70 20.38 -9.42
N GLN A 266 -21.93 20.88 -9.40
CA GLN A 266 -22.29 21.91 -8.43
C GLN A 266 -22.41 21.23 -7.07
N ARG A 267 -21.66 21.71 -6.08
CA ARG A 267 -21.87 21.35 -4.68
C ARG A 267 -23.29 21.78 -4.28
N THR A 268 -24.11 20.80 -3.91
CA THR A 268 -25.21 20.93 -2.94
C THR A 268 -25.05 19.80 -1.95
#